data_AF-Q17TV5-F1
#
_entry.id   AF-Q17TV5-F1
#
_cell.length_a   1.000
_cell.length_b   1.000
_cell.length_c   1.000
_cell.angle_alpha   90.00
_cell.angle_beta   90.00
_cell.angle_gamma   90.00
#
_symmetry.space_group_name_H-M   'P 1'
#
loop_
_entity.id
_entity.type
_entity.pdbx_description
1 polymer ?
#
loop_
_entity_poly.entity_id
_entity_poly.type
_entity_poly.pdbx_seq_one_letter_code
_entity_poly.pdbx_strand_id
1 'polypeptide(L)'
;FGSLLGTCLIVQIVTGLFLAMHYTADSSMAFSSVAHICRDVNNGWLIRSLHANGASFFFICIYFHIGRGIYYGSYLFKETWNIGVVLLFLVMATAFVGYVLPWGQMSFWGATVITNLLSAAPYIGGDLVQWIWGGFSVDNATLTRFFTFHFILPFAVAGVTMLHLLFLHETGSSNPTGLNSNPDKIPFHPYYSYKDILGCAIFLALLATLSTMAPNALGDPDNFTPANPLVTPPHIKPK
;
A
#
# COMPACT_ATOMS: atom_id res chain seq x y z
N PHE A 1 -3.24 2.00 16.19
CA PHE A 1 -3.30 2.06 14.71
C PHE A 1 -2.26 2.99 14.10
N GLY A 2 -2.06 4.23 14.58
CA GLY A 2 -1.00 5.10 14.02
C GLY A 2 0.40 4.48 14.08
N SER A 3 0.77 3.92 15.24
CA SER A 3 1.99 3.11 15.41
C SER A 3 2.05 1.91 14.46
N LEU A 4 0.96 1.15 14.34
CA LEU A 4 0.85 0.02 13.41
C LEU A 4 1.01 0.42 11.93
N LEU A 5 0.53 1.61 11.53
CA LEU A 5 0.73 2.13 10.18
C LEU A 5 2.21 2.45 9.91
N GLY A 6 2.92 2.99 10.90
CA GLY A 6 4.38 3.13 10.84
C GLY A 6 5.08 1.78 10.67
N THR A 7 4.67 0.76 11.45
CA THR A 7 5.17 -0.61 11.30
C THR A 7 4.86 -1.19 9.92
N CYS A 8 3.65 -1.01 9.39
CA CYS A 8 3.29 -1.44 8.03
C CYS A 8 4.21 -0.79 6.98
N LEU A 9 4.44 0.51 7.08
CA LEU A 9 5.31 1.24 6.15
C LEU A 9 6.74 0.69 6.18
N ILE A 10 7.30 0.46 7.37
CA ILE A 10 8.65 -0.13 7.51
C ILE A 10 8.68 -1.54 6.91
N VAL A 11 7.70 -2.39 7.21
CA VAL A 11 7.61 -3.75 6.65
C VAL A 11 7.55 -3.70 5.11
N GLN A 12 6.72 -2.82 4.54
CA GLN A 12 6.60 -2.70 3.09
C GLN A 12 7.88 -2.18 2.43
N ILE A 13 8.55 -1.18 3.01
CA ILE A 13 9.82 -0.65 2.48
C ILE A 13 10.90 -1.73 2.53
N VAL A 14 11.09 -2.40 3.68
CA VAL A 14 12.12 -3.42 3.83
C VAL A 14 11.86 -4.59 2.88
N THR A 15 10.67 -5.20 2.94
CA THR A 15 10.36 -6.33 2.05
C THR A 15 10.40 -5.92 0.57
N GLY A 16 9.90 -4.73 0.23
CA GLY A 16 9.92 -4.20 -1.13
C GLY A 16 11.32 -3.99 -1.68
N LEU A 17 12.25 -3.48 -0.87
CA LEU A 17 13.65 -3.33 -1.25
C LEU A 17 14.31 -4.68 -1.56
N PHE A 18 14.10 -5.70 -0.72
CA PHE A 18 14.63 -7.04 -0.97
C PHE A 18 14.01 -7.68 -2.22
N LEU A 19 12.72 -7.48 -2.47
CA LEU A 19 12.08 -7.94 -3.71
C LEU A 19 12.65 -7.23 -4.94
N ALA A 20 12.87 -5.92 -4.85
CA ALA A 20 13.40 -5.10 -5.94
C ALA A 20 14.82 -5.52 -6.36
N MET A 21 15.64 -6.09 -5.47
CA MET A 21 16.97 -6.63 -5.80
C MET A 21 16.93 -7.82 -6.78
N HIS A 22 15.76 -8.46 -6.94
CA HIS A 22 15.57 -9.65 -7.75
C HIS A 22 14.50 -9.49 -8.84
N TYR A 23 13.74 -8.39 -8.82
CA TYR A 23 12.67 -8.10 -9.77
C TYR A 23 13.23 -7.46 -11.06
N THR A 24 12.61 -7.77 -12.20
CA THR A 24 12.94 -7.14 -13.49
C THR A 24 11.71 -6.49 -14.10
N ALA A 25 11.77 -5.17 -14.32
CA ALA A 25 10.66 -4.36 -14.86
C ALA A 25 10.62 -4.37 -16.39
N ASP A 26 10.49 -5.57 -16.97
CA ASP A 26 10.30 -5.80 -18.40
C ASP A 26 9.10 -6.74 -18.61
N SER A 27 8.19 -6.42 -19.54
CA SER A 27 6.94 -7.17 -19.71
C SER A 27 7.14 -8.65 -20.09
N SER A 28 8.28 -9.01 -20.70
CA SER A 28 8.64 -10.39 -21.01
C SER A 28 9.21 -11.17 -19.80
N MET A 29 9.72 -10.46 -18.78
CA MET A 29 10.43 -11.05 -17.64
C MET A 29 9.77 -10.78 -16.28
N ALA A 30 8.84 -9.85 -16.16
CA ALA A 30 8.30 -9.42 -14.87
C ALA A 30 7.63 -10.56 -14.12
N PHE A 31 6.73 -11.28 -14.79
CA PHE A 31 6.04 -12.43 -14.20
C PHE A 31 7.03 -13.54 -13.81
N SER A 32 7.99 -13.86 -14.68
CA SER A 32 8.98 -14.92 -14.42
C SER A 32 9.99 -14.51 -13.34
N SER A 33 10.35 -13.23 -13.22
CA SER A 33 11.21 -12.73 -12.14
C SER A 33 10.54 -12.84 -10.77
N VAL A 34 9.23 -12.59 -10.68
CA VAL A 34 8.45 -12.83 -9.44
C VAL A 34 8.34 -14.32 -9.14
N ALA A 35 8.19 -15.17 -10.16
CA ALA A 35 8.22 -16.62 -9.98
C ALA A 35 9.59 -17.10 -9.47
N HIS A 36 10.68 -16.58 -10.04
CA HIS A 36 12.06 -16.85 -9.61
C HIS A 36 12.30 -16.41 -8.15
N ILE A 37 11.83 -15.22 -7.74
CA ILE A 37 11.87 -14.79 -6.33
C ILE A 37 11.21 -15.83 -5.42
N CYS A 38 10.04 -16.36 -5.80
CA CYS A 38 9.33 -17.32 -4.97
C CYS A 38 9.99 -18.71 -4.94
N ARG A 39 10.72 -19.11 -5.99
CA ARG A 39 11.18 -20.49 -6.18
C ARG A 39 12.66 -20.70 -5.89
N ASP A 40 13.48 -19.72 -6.25
CA ASP A 40 14.94 -19.90 -6.33
C ASP A 40 15.70 -18.98 -5.36
N VAL A 41 15.09 -17.88 -4.91
CA VAL A 41 15.70 -16.99 -3.90
C VAL A 41 15.44 -17.53 -2.50
N ASN A 42 16.50 -17.64 -1.70
CA ASN A 42 16.41 -18.07 -0.29
C ASN A 42 15.41 -17.21 0.50
N ASN A 43 14.37 -17.84 1.05
CA ASN A 43 13.25 -17.17 1.74
C ASN A 43 12.47 -16.15 0.88
N GLY A 44 12.68 -16.09 -0.43
CA GLY A 44 12.03 -15.12 -1.31
C GLY A 44 10.51 -15.29 -1.35
N TRP A 45 10.00 -16.52 -1.25
CA TRP A 45 8.56 -16.79 -1.10
C TRP A 45 7.97 -16.11 0.15
N LEU A 46 8.70 -16.13 1.27
CA LEU A 46 8.23 -15.55 2.53
C LEU A 46 8.25 -14.03 2.44
N ILE A 47 9.33 -13.43 1.91
CA ILE A 47 9.43 -11.98 1.70
C ILE A 47 8.30 -11.51 0.78
N ARG A 48 8.04 -12.24 -0.32
CA ARG A 48 6.96 -11.93 -1.26
C ARG A 48 5.59 -12.01 -0.58
N SER A 49 5.33 -13.06 0.20
CA SER A 49 4.07 -13.25 0.92
C SER A 49 3.86 -12.17 1.99
N LEU A 50 4.90 -11.82 2.75
CA LEU A 50 4.88 -10.73 3.72
C LEU A 50 4.58 -9.38 3.06
N HIS A 51 5.20 -9.09 1.92
CA HIS A 51 4.94 -7.85 1.17
C HIS A 51 3.51 -7.78 0.63
N ALA A 52 3.00 -8.90 0.08
CA ALA A 52 1.68 -8.96 -0.51
C ALA A 52 0.56 -8.88 0.54
N ASN A 53 0.68 -9.62 1.64
CA ASN A 53 -0.29 -9.59 2.75
C ASN A 53 -0.12 -8.34 3.63
N GLY A 54 1.11 -7.83 3.74
CA GLY A 54 1.42 -6.59 4.45
C GLY A 54 0.69 -5.39 3.84
N ALA A 55 0.53 -5.35 2.50
CA ALA A 55 -0.31 -4.36 1.84
C ALA A 55 -1.78 -4.41 2.31
N SER A 56 -2.38 -5.61 2.42
CA SER A 56 -3.75 -5.75 2.93
C SER A 56 -3.86 -5.32 4.39
N PHE A 57 -2.89 -5.70 5.22
CA PHE A 57 -2.80 -5.28 6.62
C PHE A 57 -2.63 -3.76 6.78
N PHE A 58 -1.92 -3.12 5.85
CA PHE A 58 -1.80 -1.66 5.78
C PHE A 58 -3.20 -1.04 5.63
N PHE A 59 -4.00 -1.49 4.65
CA PHE A 59 -5.35 -0.97 4.46
C PHE A 59 -6.30 -1.26 5.62
N ILE A 60 -6.22 -2.46 6.22
CA ILE A 60 -6.97 -2.78 7.45
C ILE A 60 -6.64 -1.75 8.54
N CYS A 61 -5.35 -1.48 8.77
CA CYS A 61 -4.93 -0.48 9.75
C CYS A 61 -5.38 0.94 9.38
N ILE A 62 -5.36 1.32 8.10
CA ILE A 62 -5.82 2.62 7.61
C ILE A 62 -7.31 2.79 7.89
N TYR A 63 -8.13 1.80 7.54
CA TYR A 63 -9.58 1.88 7.73
C TYR A 63 -9.95 1.96 9.20
N PHE A 64 -9.31 1.18 10.08
CA PHE A 64 -9.49 1.33 11.53
C PHE A 64 -9.00 2.68 12.05
N HIS A 65 -7.90 3.21 11.50
CA HIS A 65 -7.38 4.52 11.89
C HIS A 65 -8.34 5.66 11.52
N ILE A 66 -8.87 5.64 10.29
CA ILE A 66 -9.88 6.59 9.80
C ILE A 66 -11.17 6.45 10.60
N GLY A 67 -11.67 5.21 10.78
CA GLY A 67 -12.88 4.94 11.55
C GLY A 67 -12.79 5.46 12.99
N ARG A 68 -11.65 5.26 13.65
CA ARG A 68 -11.35 5.88 14.95
C ARG A 68 -11.46 7.40 14.89
N GLY A 69 -10.86 8.02 13.86
CA GLY A 69 -10.86 9.47 13.71
C GLY A 69 -12.25 10.06 13.48
N ILE A 70 -13.11 9.36 12.75
CA ILE A 70 -14.53 9.73 12.57
C ILE A 70 -15.29 9.59 13.90
N TYR A 71 -15.19 8.42 14.53
CA TYR A 71 -15.95 8.09 15.73
C TYR A 71 -15.66 9.04 16.92
N TYR A 72 -14.39 9.39 17.13
CA TYR A 72 -13.96 10.26 18.23
C TYR A 72 -13.77 11.73 17.83
N GLY A 73 -14.25 12.15 16.65
CA GLY A 73 -14.14 13.54 16.22
C GLY A 73 -12.72 14.06 15.99
N SER A 74 -11.72 13.17 15.80
CA SER A 74 -10.33 13.59 15.56
C SER A 74 -10.14 14.35 14.25
N TYR A 75 -11.10 14.30 13.32
CA TYR A 75 -11.09 15.12 12.11
C TYR A 75 -11.15 16.64 12.37
N LEU A 76 -11.49 17.04 13.59
CA LEU A 76 -11.45 18.45 14.02
C LEU A 76 -10.02 19.02 14.04
N PHE A 77 -8.99 18.18 14.14
CA PHE A 77 -7.59 18.57 13.91
C PHE A 77 -7.33 18.65 12.40
N LYS A 78 -7.75 19.75 11.78
CA LYS A 78 -7.90 19.89 10.33
C LYS A 78 -6.62 19.62 9.56
N GLU A 79 -5.49 20.14 10.01
CA GLU A 79 -4.18 19.99 9.39
C GLU A 79 -3.76 18.51 9.40
N THR A 80 -3.77 17.90 10.58
CA THR A 80 -3.48 16.47 10.77
C THR A 80 -4.43 15.61 9.93
N TRP A 81 -5.73 15.90 9.94
CA TRP A 81 -6.74 15.16 9.19
C TRP A 81 -6.54 15.26 7.67
N ASN A 82 -6.34 16.46 7.14
CA ASN A 82 -6.15 16.68 5.71
C ASN A 82 -4.85 16.03 5.21
N ILE A 83 -3.77 16.07 6.00
CA ILE A 83 -2.56 15.31 5.68
C ILE A 83 -2.83 13.80 5.73
N GLY A 84 -3.66 13.33 6.67
CA GLY A 84 -4.13 11.95 6.70
C GLY A 84 -4.88 11.52 5.42
N VAL A 85 -5.69 12.42 4.85
CA VAL A 85 -6.35 12.19 3.55
C VAL A 85 -5.33 12.12 2.40
N VAL A 86 -4.31 12.99 2.40
CA VAL A 86 -3.21 12.90 1.42
C VAL A 86 -2.45 11.58 1.55
N LEU A 87 -2.16 11.13 2.79
CA LEU A 87 -1.53 9.84 3.05
C LEU A 87 -2.37 8.66 2.53
N LEU A 88 -3.69 8.70 2.71
CA LEU A 88 -4.60 7.69 2.16
C LEU A 88 -4.42 7.59 0.64
N PHE A 89 -4.50 8.71 -0.08
CA PHE A 89 -4.35 8.70 -1.54
C PHE A 89 -2.96 8.26 -2.00
N LEU A 90 -1.89 8.66 -1.29
CA LEU A 90 -0.54 8.21 -1.59
C LEU A 90 -0.39 6.69 -1.41
N VAL A 91 -0.92 6.12 -0.33
CA VAL A 91 -0.88 4.66 -0.10
C VAL A 91 -1.74 3.91 -1.11
N MET A 92 -2.92 4.44 -1.47
CA MET A 92 -3.76 3.90 -2.56
C MET A 92 -3.00 3.88 -3.89
N ALA A 93 -2.39 4.99 -4.27
CA ALA A 93 -1.60 5.08 -5.50
C ALA A 93 -0.44 4.08 -5.47
N THR A 94 0.31 4.03 -4.36
CA THR A 94 1.46 3.12 -4.16
C THR A 94 1.04 1.66 -4.30
N ALA A 95 -0.05 1.25 -3.63
CA ALA A 95 -0.52 -0.13 -3.67
C ALA A 95 -1.05 -0.52 -5.05
N PHE A 96 -1.74 0.41 -5.73
CA PHE A 96 -2.22 0.19 -7.09
C PHE A 96 -1.05 -0.08 -8.06
N VAL A 97 -0.06 0.81 -8.13
CA VAL A 97 1.08 0.60 -9.05
C VAL A 97 1.92 -0.63 -8.65
N GLY A 98 1.96 -0.98 -7.37
CA GLY A 98 2.60 -2.21 -6.89
C GLY A 98 1.89 -3.49 -7.32
N TYR A 99 0.55 -3.47 -7.38
CA TYR A 99 -0.23 -4.62 -7.82
C TYR A 99 -0.09 -4.91 -9.32
N VAL A 100 0.39 -3.94 -10.11
CA VAL A 100 0.67 -4.11 -11.55
C VAL A 100 1.98 -4.89 -11.79
N LEU A 101 2.94 -4.79 -10.87
CA LEU A 101 4.32 -5.29 -11.07
C LEU A 101 4.46 -6.80 -11.33
N PRO A 102 3.65 -7.70 -10.73
CA PRO A 102 3.72 -9.12 -11.04
C PRO A 102 3.34 -9.46 -12.48
N TRP A 103 2.70 -8.54 -13.21
CA TRP A 103 2.33 -8.69 -14.61
C TRP A 103 1.48 -9.94 -14.90
N GLY A 104 0.56 -10.26 -13.98
CA GLY A 104 -0.48 -11.28 -14.17
C GLY A 104 -1.75 -10.69 -14.81
N GLN A 105 -2.76 -11.53 -15.05
CA GLN A 105 -4.01 -11.10 -15.69
C GLN A 105 -4.71 -9.95 -14.94
N MET A 106 -4.92 -10.09 -13.63
CA MET A 106 -5.55 -9.02 -12.82
C MET A 106 -4.68 -7.76 -12.73
N SER A 107 -3.36 -7.93 -12.76
CA SER A 107 -2.39 -6.82 -12.79
C SER A 107 -2.58 -5.96 -14.03
N PHE A 108 -2.57 -6.59 -15.21
CA PHE A 108 -2.66 -5.92 -16.50
C PHE A 108 -4.05 -5.30 -16.72
N TRP A 109 -5.10 -6.10 -16.56
CA TRP A 109 -6.45 -5.62 -16.82
C TRP A 109 -6.94 -4.62 -15.78
N GLY A 110 -6.52 -4.77 -14.51
CA GLY A 110 -6.74 -3.76 -13.48
C GLY A 110 -6.06 -2.43 -13.84
N ALA A 111 -4.82 -2.47 -14.32
CA ALA A 111 -4.12 -1.27 -14.80
C ALA A 111 -4.89 -0.60 -15.95
N THR A 112 -5.29 -1.38 -16.96
CA THR A 112 -6.04 -0.89 -18.13
C THR A 112 -7.34 -0.21 -17.73
N VAL A 113 -8.18 -0.86 -16.91
CA VAL A 113 -9.48 -0.31 -16.52
C VAL A 113 -9.34 0.93 -15.64
N ILE A 114 -8.50 0.88 -14.60
CA ILE A 114 -8.39 1.96 -13.61
C ILE A 114 -7.77 3.21 -14.22
N THR A 115 -6.68 3.09 -14.98
CA THR A 115 -6.06 4.26 -15.61
C THR A 115 -6.94 4.86 -16.69
N ASN A 116 -7.72 4.05 -17.41
CA ASN A 116 -8.63 4.55 -18.44
C ASN A 116 -9.83 5.32 -17.88
N LEU A 117 -10.09 5.31 -16.56
CA LEU A 117 -11.07 6.21 -15.94
C LEU A 117 -10.74 7.69 -16.19
N LEU A 118 -9.46 8.03 -16.39
CA LEU A 118 -9.02 9.39 -16.72
C LEU A 118 -9.47 9.85 -18.11
N SER A 119 -9.83 8.93 -19.01
CA SER A 119 -10.37 9.26 -20.34
C SER A 119 -11.70 10.03 -20.25
N ALA A 120 -12.41 9.94 -19.12
CA ALA A 120 -13.64 10.67 -18.87
C ALA A 120 -13.41 12.18 -18.63
N ALA A 121 -12.16 12.64 -18.46
CA ALA A 121 -11.86 14.06 -18.35
C ALA A 121 -12.11 14.77 -19.70
N PRO A 122 -12.98 15.80 -19.75
CA PRO A 122 -13.29 16.48 -21.00
C PRO A 122 -12.05 17.09 -21.66
N TYR A 123 -11.98 16.99 -22.99
CA TYR A 123 -10.94 17.54 -23.87
C TYR A 123 -9.55 16.90 -23.75
N ILE A 124 -9.07 16.63 -22.54
CA ILE A 124 -7.69 16.17 -22.27
C ILE A 124 -7.58 14.69 -21.88
N GLY A 125 -8.71 14.00 -21.67
CA GLY A 125 -8.72 12.65 -21.10
C GLY A 125 -7.93 11.62 -21.90
N GLY A 126 -8.07 11.62 -23.24
CA GLY A 126 -7.31 10.72 -24.11
C GLY A 126 -5.80 10.92 -24.00
N ASP A 127 -5.36 12.18 -24.05
CA ASP A 127 -3.94 12.54 -23.93
C ASP A 127 -3.37 12.17 -22.56
N LEU A 128 -4.14 12.38 -21.47
CA LEU A 128 -3.72 11.99 -20.12
C LEU A 128 -3.48 10.48 -19.99
N VAL A 129 -4.40 9.67 -20.53
CA VAL A 129 -4.28 8.20 -20.47
C VAL A 129 -3.06 7.72 -21.25
N GLN A 130 -2.90 8.17 -22.50
CA GLN A 130 -1.74 7.78 -23.32
C GLN A 130 -0.43 8.28 -22.74
N TRP A 131 -0.43 9.47 -22.13
CA TRP A 131 0.75 10.00 -21.43
C TRP A 131 1.13 9.12 -20.24
N ILE A 132 0.15 8.70 -19.42
CA ILE A 132 0.39 7.77 -18.30
C ILE A 132 0.87 6.41 -18.77
N TRP A 133 0.33 5.88 -19.88
CA TRP A 133 0.77 4.61 -20.44
C TRP A 133 2.15 4.69 -21.09
N GLY A 134 2.46 5.83 -21.71
CA GLY A 134 3.63 5.97 -22.57
C GLY A 134 3.45 5.33 -23.94
N GLY A 135 2.21 5.23 -24.40
CA GLY A 135 1.84 4.52 -25.61
C GLY A 135 0.32 4.42 -25.75
N PHE A 136 -0.14 3.60 -26.69
CA PHE A 136 -1.56 3.45 -27.02
C PHE A 136 -2.31 2.46 -26.11
N SER A 137 -1.59 1.69 -25.31
CA SER A 137 -2.13 0.73 -24.35
C SER A 137 -1.16 0.57 -23.17
N VAL A 138 -1.62 -0.09 -22.11
CA VAL A 138 -0.73 -0.60 -21.06
C VAL A 138 0.26 -1.58 -21.69
N ASP A 139 1.55 -1.32 -21.56
CA ASP A 139 2.63 -2.14 -22.10
C ASP A 139 3.94 -1.94 -21.32
N ASN A 140 5.09 -2.36 -21.84
CA ASN A 140 6.39 -2.32 -21.19
C ASN A 140 6.75 -0.92 -20.64
N ALA A 141 6.50 0.13 -21.42
CA ALA A 141 6.74 1.51 -20.98
C ALA A 141 5.93 1.88 -19.73
N THR A 142 4.71 1.34 -19.59
CA THR A 142 3.85 1.51 -18.41
C THR A 142 4.38 0.73 -17.20
N LEU A 143 4.86 -0.49 -17.43
CA LEU A 143 5.40 -1.34 -16.36
C LEU A 143 6.66 -0.74 -15.74
N THR A 144 7.63 -0.32 -16.56
CA THR A 144 8.89 0.25 -16.09
C THR A 144 8.67 1.51 -15.24
N ARG A 145 7.80 2.43 -15.70
CA ARG A 145 7.48 3.64 -14.91
C ARG A 145 6.69 3.31 -13.64
N PHE A 146 5.78 2.34 -13.67
CA PHE A 146 5.03 1.94 -12.48
C PHE A 146 5.94 1.31 -11.44
N PHE A 147 6.96 0.56 -11.84
CA PHE A 147 8.01 0.11 -10.93
C PHE A 147 8.74 1.31 -10.30
N THR A 148 9.15 2.30 -11.09
CA THR A 148 9.81 3.52 -10.57
C THR A 148 8.92 4.28 -9.59
N PHE A 149 7.63 4.49 -9.93
CA PHE A 149 6.66 5.14 -9.04
C PHE A 149 6.44 4.32 -7.77
N HIS A 150 6.24 3.01 -7.88
CA HIS A 150 6.05 2.13 -6.73
C HIS A 150 7.27 2.15 -5.80
N PHE A 151 8.47 2.32 -6.34
CA PHE A 151 9.70 2.41 -5.55
C PHE A 151 9.80 3.73 -4.79
N ILE A 152 9.50 4.87 -5.42
CA ILE A 152 9.70 6.19 -4.80
C ILE A 152 8.56 6.62 -3.87
N LEU A 153 7.32 6.25 -4.18
CA LEU A 153 6.14 6.69 -3.41
C LEU A 153 6.15 6.28 -1.93
N PRO A 154 6.61 5.08 -1.51
CA PRO A 154 6.75 4.74 -0.10
C PRO A 154 7.62 5.71 0.71
N PHE A 155 8.67 6.27 0.09
CA PHE A 155 9.52 7.28 0.73
C PHE A 155 8.82 8.64 0.81
N ALA A 156 8.00 8.98 -0.17
CA ALA A 156 7.12 10.15 -0.09
C ALA A 156 6.09 9.98 1.05
N VAL A 157 5.49 8.78 1.19
CA VAL A 157 4.60 8.45 2.32
C VAL A 157 5.33 8.62 3.66
N ALA A 158 6.59 8.18 3.78
CA ALA A 158 7.39 8.38 4.98
C ALA A 158 7.60 9.87 5.30
N GLY A 159 7.95 10.68 4.29
CA GLY A 159 8.10 12.13 4.45
C GLY A 159 6.81 12.82 4.89
N VAL A 160 5.68 12.50 4.25
CA VAL A 160 4.37 13.08 4.59
C VAL A 160 3.89 12.58 5.97
N THR A 161 4.28 11.37 6.38
CA THR A 161 4.00 10.87 7.74
C THR A 161 4.68 11.71 8.81
N MET A 162 5.91 12.22 8.55
CA MET A 162 6.56 13.15 9.49
C MET A 162 5.80 14.46 9.61
N LEU A 163 5.27 15.00 8.50
CA LEU A 163 4.40 16.18 8.54
C LEU A 163 3.11 15.91 9.31
N HIS A 164 2.49 14.74 9.10
CA HIS A 164 1.29 14.33 9.83
C HIS A 164 1.53 14.29 11.35
N LEU A 165 2.66 13.73 11.79
CA LEU A 165 3.04 13.68 13.19
C LEU A 165 3.42 15.06 13.75
N LEU A 166 4.04 15.92 12.96
CA LEU A 166 4.36 17.29 13.34
C LEU A 166 3.08 18.06 13.70
N PHE A 167 2.08 18.08 12.82
CA PHE A 167 0.81 18.76 13.11
C PHE A 167 0.04 18.11 14.27
N LEU A 168 0.15 16.78 14.45
CA LEU A 168 -0.41 16.12 15.62
C LEU A 168 0.27 16.56 16.92
N HIS A 169 1.57 16.84 16.89
CA HIS A 169 2.32 17.27 18.08
C HIS A 169 2.02 18.72 18.49
N GLU A 170 1.57 19.57 17.58
CA GLU A 170 1.11 20.93 17.90
C GLU A 170 -0.12 20.93 18.83
N THR A 171 -1.05 20.00 18.62
CA THR A 171 -2.29 19.90 19.43
C THR A 171 -2.22 18.85 20.53
N GLY A 172 -1.38 17.83 20.35
CA GLY A 172 -1.49 16.57 21.06
C GLY A 172 -2.65 15.69 20.55
N SER A 173 -2.74 14.47 21.07
CA SER A 173 -3.78 13.51 20.72
C SER A 173 -5.13 13.83 21.37
N SER A 174 -6.24 13.53 20.68
CA SER A 174 -7.55 13.43 21.33
C SER A 174 -7.65 12.18 22.21
N ASN A 175 -8.73 12.07 22.96
CA ASN A 175 -9.03 10.94 23.82
C ASN A 175 -10.51 10.51 23.69
N PRO A 176 -10.89 9.32 24.19
CA PRO A 176 -12.24 8.77 23.98
C PRO A 176 -13.41 9.62 24.50
N THR A 177 -13.19 10.48 25.50
CA THR A 177 -14.27 11.33 26.04
C THR A 177 -14.49 12.61 25.24
N GLY A 178 -13.54 12.96 24.36
CA GLY A 178 -13.56 14.22 23.60
C GLY A 178 -13.29 15.47 24.45
N LEU A 179 -13.07 15.33 25.75
CA LEU A 179 -12.79 16.44 26.67
C LEU A 179 -11.29 16.79 26.69
N ASN A 180 -10.95 17.96 27.24
CA ASN A 180 -9.55 18.37 27.40
C ASN A 180 -8.81 17.43 28.38
N SER A 181 -7.76 16.75 27.89
CA SER A 181 -6.95 15.81 28.69
C SER A 181 -5.76 16.43 29.39
N ASN A 182 -5.51 17.74 29.24
CA ASN A 182 -4.37 18.43 29.88
C ASN A 182 -4.25 18.17 31.40
N PRO A 183 -5.33 18.09 32.20
CA PRO A 183 -5.23 17.82 33.63
C PRO A 183 -4.69 16.43 33.99
N ASP A 184 -4.72 15.46 33.06
CA ASP A 184 -4.41 14.04 33.31
C ASP A 184 -3.50 13.47 32.21
N LYS A 185 -2.45 14.20 31.84
CA LYS A 185 -1.44 13.72 30.90
C LYS A 185 -0.43 12.82 31.62
N ILE A 186 -0.07 11.73 30.94
CA ILE A 186 1.02 10.83 31.32
C ILE A 186 2.15 10.89 30.28
N PRO A 187 3.40 10.62 30.65
CA PRO A 187 4.50 10.52 29.69
C PRO A 187 4.25 9.38 28.68
N PHE A 188 4.77 9.52 27.47
CA PHE A 188 4.61 8.47 26.45
C PHE A 188 5.28 7.16 26.86
N HIS A 189 6.52 7.23 27.37
CA HIS A 189 7.23 6.11 27.97
C HIS A 189 7.00 6.11 29.49
N PRO A 190 6.70 4.96 30.12
CA PRO A 190 6.64 3.60 29.55
C PRO A 190 5.28 3.20 28.96
N TYR A 191 4.23 3.97 29.24
CA TYR A 191 2.84 3.57 29.06
C TYR A 191 2.46 3.23 27.61
N TYR A 192 2.57 4.21 26.71
CA TYR A 192 2.22 4.01 25.31
C TYR A 192 3.29 3.25 24.54
N SER A 193 4.58 3.35 24.93
CA SER A 193 5.63 2.54 24.30
C SER A 193 5.42 1.04 24.48
N TYR A 194 5.08 0.57 25.68
CA TYR A 194 4.81 -0.86 25.90
C TYR A 194 3.49 -1.31 25.27
N LYS A 195 2.46 -0.47 25.33
CA LYS A 195 1.20 -0.73 24.63
C LYS A 195 1.40 -0.86 23.11
N ASP A 196 2.21 0.01 22.51
CA ASP A 196 2.50 -0.04 21.08
C ASP A 196 3.37 -1.25 20.71
N ILE A 197 4.37 -1.62 21.53
CA ILE A 197 5.14 -2.86 21.32
C ILE A 197 4.24 -4.10 21.34
N LEU A 198 3.29 -4.18 22.30
CA LEU A 198 2.33 -5.27 22.33
C LEU A 198 1.46 -5.28 21.06
N GLY A 199 0.96 -4.12 20.63
CA GLY A 199 0.20 -4.00 19.38
C GLY A 199 1.01 -4.46 18.16
N CYS A 200 2.28 -4.06 18.07
CA CYS A 200 3.19 -4.49 17.00
C CYS A 200 3.44 -6.00 17.04
N ALA A 201 3.62 -6.60 18.21
CA ALA A 201 3.81 -8.04 18.35
C ALA A 201 2.59 -8.83 17.85
N ILE A 202 1.38 -8.40 18.23
CA ILE A 202 0.12 -9.00 17.74
C ILE A 202 0.02 -8.86 16.22
N PHE A 203 0.28 -7.67 15.70
CA PHE A 203 0.27 -7.40 14.26
C PHE A 203 1.22 -8.33 13.49
N LEU A 204 2.48 -8.42 13.93
CA LEU A 204 3.49 -9.24 13.26
C LEU A 204 3.13 -10.73 13.34
N ALA A 205 2.59 -11.20 14.46
CA ALA A 205 2.13 -12.57 14.62
C ALA A 205 0.99 -12.90 13.63
N LEU A 206 0.00 -12.01 13.49
CA LEU A 206 -1.09 -12.18 12.53
C LEU A 206 -0.59 -12.16 11.09
N LEU A 207 0.28 -11.20 10.73
CA LEU A 207 0.85 -11.10 9.39
C LEU A 207 1.68 -12.34 9.03
N ALA A 208 2.52 -12.82 9.94
CA ALA A 208 3.32 -14.03 9.76
C ALA A 208 2.43 -15.27 9.63
N THR A 209 1.37 -15.38 10.46
CA THR A 209 0.42 -16.49 10.41
C THR A 209 -0.29 -16.54 9.05
N LEU A 210 -0.83 -15.42 8.58
CA LEU A 210 -1.46 -15.35 7.25
C LEU A 210 -0.45 -15.68 6.14
N SER A 211 0.75 -15.08 6.19
CA SER A 211 1.77 -15.22 5.15
C SER A 211 2.41 -16.62 5.07
N THR A 212 2.27 -17.45 6.11
CA THR A 212 2.81 -18.81 6.15
C THR A 212 1.73 -19.88 6.01
N MET A 213 0.55 -19.68 6.61
CA MET A 213 -0.52 -20.69 6.62
C MET A 213 -1.54 -20.51 5.51
N ALA A 214 -1.78 -19.28 5.06
CA ALA A 214 -2.77 -18.98 4.02
C ALA A 214 -2.34 -17.79 3.12
N PRO A 215 -1.13 -17.85 2.51
CA PRO A 215 -0.50 -16.70 1.86
C PRO A 215 -1.30 -16.06 0.72
N ASN A 216 -2.17 -16.85 0.08
CA ASN A 216 -2.96 -16.42 -1.08
C ASN A 216 -4.44 -16.15 -0.74
N ALA A 217 -4.85 -16.22 0.53
CA ALA A 217 -6.26 -16.09 0.92
C ALA A 217 -6.89 -14.72 0.58
N LEU A 218 -6.06 -13.67 0.51
CA LEU A 218 -6.47 -12.31 0.14
C LEU A 218 -6.09 -11.94 -1.31
N GLY A 219 -5.63 -12.91 -2.11
CA GLY A 219 -5.23 -12.73 -3.50
C GLY A 219 -6.29 -13.23 -4.47
N ASP A 220 -6.16 -12.84 -5.74
CA ASP A 220 -6.99 -13.37 -6.81
C ASP A 220 -6.20 -14.45 -7.60
N PRO A 221 -6.76 -15.65 -7.81
CA PRO A 221 -6.10 -16.73 -8.53
C PRO A 221 -5.74 -16.36 -9.98
N ASP A 222 -6.48 -15.47 -10.63
CA ASP A 222 -6.21 -15.09 -12.02
C ASP A 222 -4.86 -14.36 -12.15
N ASN A 223 -4.36 -13.76 -11.07
CA ASN A 223 -3.04 -13.11 -11.07
C ASN A 223 -1.86 -14.11 -11.01
N PHE A 224 -2.14 -15.42 -10.98
CA PHE A 224 -1.15 -16.48 -11.22
C PHE A 224 -1.08 -16.93 -12.68
N THR A 225 -1.88 -16.33 -13.56
CA THR A 225 -1.75 -16.46 -15.02
C THR A 225 -1.03 -15.22 -15.57
N PRO A 226 0.01 -15.37 -16.42
CA PRO A 226 0.66 -14.23 -17.07
C PRO A 226 -0.35 -13.36 -17.83
N ALA A 227 -0.10 -12.04 -17.86
CA ALA A 227 -0.94 -11.11 -18.59
C ALA A 227 -1.09 -11.49 -20.07
N ASN A 228 -2.33 -11.50 -20.58
CA ASN A 228 -2.62 -11.69 -21.98
C ASN A 228 -3.52 -10.53 -22.47
N PRO A 229 -3.02 -9.63 -23.34
CA PRO A 229 -3.78 -8.47 -23.80
C PRO A 229 -4.99 -8.84 -24.68
N LEU A 230 -5.09 -10.10 -25.13
CA LEU A 230 -6.19 -10.60 -25.96
C LEU A 230 -7.24 -11.38 -25.17
N VAL A 231 -7.02 -11.63 -23.88
CA VAL A 231 -7.92 -12.43 -23.04
C VAL A 231 -8.23 -11.70 -21.74
N THR A 232 -9.39 -11.07 -21.70
CA THR A 232 -9.95 -10.41 -20.53
C THR A 232 -10.52 -11.44 -19.55
N PRO A 233 -10.16 -11.40 -18.25
CA PRO A 233 -10.77 -12.24 -17.23
C PRO A 233 -12.30 -12.02 -17.15
N PRO A 234 -13.08 -13.06 -16.80
CA PRO A 234 -14.54 -12.96 -16.75
C PRO A 234 -15.04 -11.94 -15.71
N HIS A 235 -14.29 -11.75 -14.62
CA HIS A 235 -14.66 -10.87 -13.51
C HIS A 235 -13.48 -10.01 -13.04
N ILE A 236 -13.04 -9.05 -13.87
CA ILE A 236 -12.01 -8.07 -13.47
C ILE A 236 -12.51 -7.27 -12.26
N LYS A 237 -11.67 -7.22 -11.22
CA LYS A 237 -11.91 -6.42 -10.03
C LYS A 237 -10.58 -5.94 -9.43
N PRO A 238 -10.57 -4.77 -8.76
CA PRO A 238 -9.45 -4.39 -7.93
C PRO A 238 -9.32 -5.31 -6.71
N LYS A 239 -8.19 -5.21 -6.01
CA LYS A 239 -8.02 -5.75 -4.67
C LYS A 239 -8.92 -5.06 -3.65
#